data_AF-A0A535LFR3-F1
#
_entry.id   AF-A0A535LFR3-F1
#
_cell.length_a   1.000
_cell.length_b   1.000
_cell.length_c   1.000
_cell.angle_alpha   90.00
_cell.angle_beta   90.00
_cell.angle_gamma   90.00
#
_symmetry.space_group_name_H-M   'P 1'
#
loop_
_entity.id
_entity.type
_entity.pdbx_description
1 polymer ?
#
loop_
_entity_poly.entity_id
_entity_poly.type
_entity_poly.pdbx_seq_one_letter_code
_entity_poly.pdbx_strand_id
1 'polypeptide(L)' 'LTHLQASPRRLLDLNRGHWSIENGLHDVRDVSFGEDRSRLRAGSAPQIMAALRNLAITLIHRSGSSQILATAKWEGTIE' A
#
# COMPACT_ATOMS: atom_id res chain seq x y z
N LEU A 1 10.24 -4.97 21.88
CA LEU A 1 11.67 -4.82 22.24
C LEU A 1 11.78 -4.78 23.75
N THR A 2 12.73 -5.51 24.34
CA THR A 2 13.08 -5.26 25.74
C THR A 2 13.86 -3.94 25.86
N HIS A 3 13.96 -3.35 27.06
CA HIS A 3 14.68 -2.08 27.26
C HIS A 3 16.14 -2.15 26.77
N LEU A 4 16.80 -3.30 26.92
CA LEU A 4 18.17 -3.52 26.44
C LEU A 4 18.30 -3.53 24.91
N GLN A 5 17.21 -3.78 24.18
CA GLN A 5 17.19 -3.87 22.71
C GLN A 5 16.69 -2.57 22.05
N ALA A 6 16.23 -1.60 22.84
CA ALA A 6 15.60 -0.36 22.38
C ALA A 6 16.59 0.81 22.28
N SER A 7 17.78 0.57 21.72
CA SER A 7 18.74 1.66 21.50
C SER A 7 18.15 2.70 20.54
N PRO A 8 18.47 4.00 20.68
CA PRO A 8 17.92 5.05 19.82
C PRO A 8 18.11 4.77 18.33
N ARG A 9 19.28 4.26 17.94
CA ARG A 9 19.57 3.85 16.56
C ARG A 9 18.65 2.73 16.08
N ARG A 10 18.47 1.68 16.89
CA ARG A 10 17.60 0.55 16.52
C ARG A 10 16.14 0.99 16.38
N LEU A 11 15.67 1.87 17.25
CA LEU A 11 14.32 2.43 17.15
C LEU A 11 14.15 3.26 15.87
N LEU A 12 15.14 4.08 15.52
CA LEU A 12 15.10 4.86 14.29
C LEU A 12 15.07 3.97 13.03
N ASP A 13 15.90 2.91 13.00
CA ASP A 13 15.94 1.96 11.89
C ASP A 13 14.60 1.23 11.72
N LEU A 14 13.99 0.79 12.83
CA LEU A 14 12.67 0.17 12.81
C LEU A 14 11.58 1.15 12.37
N ASN A 15 11.63 2.38 12.85
CA ASN A 15 10.68 3.42 12.45
C ASN A 15 10.76 3.68 10.94
N ARG A 16 11.97 3.87 10.41
CA ARG A 16 12.18 4.07 8.96
C ARG A 16 11.75 2.84 8.15
N GLY A 17 12.06 1.64 8.62
CA GLY A 17 11.62 0.40 7.99
C GLY A 17 10.09 0.29 7.94
N HIS A 18 9.41 0.64 9.03
CA HIS A 18 7.95 0.66 9.07
C HIS A 18 7.36 1.66 8.08
N TRP A 19 7.83 2.91 8.08
CA TRP A 19 7.35 3.94 7.15
C TRP A 19 7.66 3.64 5.68
N SER A 20 8.70 2.86 5.39
CA SER A 20 8.97 2.42 4.01
C SER A 20 7.87 1.51 3.45
N ILE A 21 7.19 0.75 4.31
CA ILE A 21 6.05 -0.09 3.92
C ILE A 21 4.84 0.81 3.64
N GLU A 22 4.59 1.78 4.51
CA GLU A 22 3.48 2.73 4.34
C GLU A 22 3.61 3.52 3.03
N ASN A 23 4.77 4.15 2.82
CA ASN A 23 5.01 4.98 1.65
C ASN A 23 5.09 4.18 0.33
N GLY A 24 5.41 2.88 0.39
CA GLY A 24 5.60 2.06 -0.81
C GLY A 24 4.42 1.17 -1.17
N LEU A 25 3.77 0.56 -0.18
CA LEU A 25 2.68 -0.39 -0.39
C LEU A 25 1.31 0.25 -0.14
N HIS A 26 1.15 0.96 0.97
CA HIS A 26 -0.16 1.51 1.35
C HIS A 26 -0.56 2.67 0.43
N ASP A 27 0.34 3.63 0.20
CA ASP A 27 0.07 4.73 -0.75
C ASP A 27 -0.35 4.23 -2.15
N VAL A 28 0.37 3.23 -2.68
CA VAL A 28 0.03 2.63 -3.98
C VAL A 28 -1.36 1.96 -3.94
N ARG A 29 -1.69 1.23 -2.87
CA ARG A 29 -3.00 0.57 -2.74
C ARG A 29 -4.13 1.57 -2.62
N ASP A 30 -3.97 2.59 -1.78
CA ASP A 30 -5.02 3.53 -1.44
C ASP A 30 -5.26 4.52 -2.58
N VAL A 31 -4.18 5.05 -3.16
CA VAL A 31 -4.25 6.04 -4.23
C VAL A 31 -4.36 5.38 -5.60
N SER A 32 -3.37 4.57 -5.99
CA SER A 32 -3.28 4.03 -7.36
C SER A 32 -4.33 2.94 -7.61
N PHE A 33 -4.59 2.08 -6.62
CA PHE A 33 -5.62 1.03 -6.71
C PHE A 33 -6.97 1.41 -6.05
N GLY A 34 -7.09 2.67 -5.59
CA GLY A 34 -8.33 3.25 -5.10
C GLY A 34 -8.97 2.48 -3.94
N GLU A 35 -8.16 1.87 -3.07
CA GLU A 35 -8.66 1.04 -1.97
C GLU A 35 -9.64 1.80 -1.06
N ASP A 36 -9.28 3.02 -0.64
CA ASP A 36 -10.14 3.90 0.16
C ASP A 36 -11.47 4.24 -0.50
N ARG A 37 -11.46 4.37 -1.83
CA ARG A 37 -12.66 4.68 -2.62
C ARG A 37 -13.54 3.46 -2.86
N SER A 38 -13.05 2.25 -2.59
CA SER A 38 -13.82 1.03 -2.82
C SER A 38 -15.02 0.96 -1.88
N ARG A 39 -16.20 0.69 -2.43
CA ARG A 39 -17.47 0.53 -1.66
C ARG A 39 -17.84 -0.93 -1.40
N LEU A 40 -16.99 -1.87 -1.81
CA LEU A 40 -17.21 -3.30 -1.57
C LEU A 40 -17.09 -3.58 -0.07
N ARG A 41 -18.19 -4.01 0.56
CA ARG A 41 -18.27 -4.26 2.02
C ARG A 41 -18.91 -5.61 2.38
N ALA A 42 -19.48 -6.32 1.40
CA ALA A 42 -20.22 -7.55 1.66
C ALA A 42 -19.30 -8.78 1.73
N GLY A 43 -19.56 -9.65 2.71
CA GLY A 43 -18.88 -10.94 2.86
C GLY A 43 -17.35 -10.78 2.85
N SER A 44 -16.67 -11.64 2.08
CA SER A 44 -15.21 -11.64 1.96
C SER A 44 -14.68 -10.68 0.88
N ALA A 45 -15.52 -9.84 0.29
CA ALA A 45 -15.11 -8.96 -0.82
C ALA A 45 -13.95 -8.01 -0.46
N PRO A 46 -13.90 -7.37 0.74
CA PRO A 46 -12.75 -6.54 1.12
C PRO A 46 -11.43 -7.32 1.13
N GLN A 47 -11.42 -8.52 1.70
CA GLN A 47 -10.22 -9.35 1.82
C GLN A 47 -9.77 -9.88 0.46
N ILE A 48 -10.71 -10.30 -0.39
CA ILE A 48 -10.43 -10.75 -1.76
C ILE A 48 -9.80 -9.60 -2.55
N MET A 49 -10.37 -8.39 -2.47
CA MET A 49 -9.82 -7.22 -3.16
C MET A 49 -8.44 -6.82 -2.64
N ALA A 50 -8.19 -6.89 -1.34
CA ALA A 50 -6.86 -6.68 -0.78
C ALA A 50 -5.84 -7.68 -1.32
N ALA A 51 -6.21 -8.97 -1.41
CA ALA A 51 -5.35 -10.01 -1.97
C ALA A 51 -5.04 -9.78 -3.46
N LEU A 52 -6.05 -9.40 -4.25
CA LEU A 52 -5.88 -9.09 -5.68
C LEU A 52 -4.97 -7.88 -5.90
N ARG A 53 -5.12 -6.80 -5.11
CA ARG A 53 -4.23 -5.63 -5.19
C ARG A 53 -2.79 -6.00 -4.87
N ASN A 54 -2.56 -6.76 -3.80
CA ASN A 54 -1.22 -7.23 -3.44
C ASN A 54 -0.59 -8.10 -4.53
N LEU A 55 -1.38 -8.97 -5.16
CA LEU A 55 -0.94 -9.78 -6.28
C LEU A 55 -0.53 -8.90 -7.47
N ALA A 56 -1.36 -7.92 -7.85
CA ALA A 56 -1.05 -7.01 -8.95
C ALA A 56 0.24 -6.22 -8.70
N ILE A 57 0.40 -5.64 -7.50
CA ILE A 57 1.62 -4.91 -7.10
C ILE A 57 2.85 -5.82 -7.20
N THR A 58 2.74 -7.06 -6.70
CA THR A 58 3.83 -8.03 -6.76
C THR A 58 4.23 -8.35 -8.20
N LEU A 59 3.26 -8.54 -9.10
CA LEU A 59 3.52 -8.82 -10.52
C LEU A 59 4.19 -7.63 -11.22
N ILE A 60 3.75 -6.41 -10.95
CA ILE A 60 4.36 -5.19 -11.52
C ILE A 60 5.81 -5.02 -11.07
N HIS A 61 6.09 -5.23 -9.78
CA HIS A 61 7.48 -5.19 -9.30
C HIS A 61 8.34 -6.30 -9.91
N ARG A 62 7.76 -7.49 -10.14
CA ARG A 62 8.47 -8.61 -10.79
C ARG A 62 8.70 -8.40 -12.28
N SER A 63 7.92 -7.57 -12.96
CA SER A 63 8.14 -7.24 -14.37
C SER A 63 9.23 -6.17 -14.59
N GLY A 64 9.91 -5.74 -13.52
CA GLY A 64 10.99 -4.74 -13.59
C GLY A 64 10.48 -3.29 -13.60
N SER A 65 9.18 -3.08 -13.44
CA SER A 65 8.59 -1.75 -13.31
C SER A 65 8.68 -1.31 -11.85
N SER A 66 9.58 -0.37 -11.55
CA SER A 66 9.83 0.14 -10.19
C SER A 66 8.92 1.30 -9.78
N GLN A 67 8.07 1.78 -10.69
CA GLN A 67 7.22 2.94 -10.47
C GLN A 67 5.77 2.57 -10.80
N ILE A 68 4.95 2.39 -9.76
CA ILE A 68 3.49 2.38 -9.90
C ILE A 68 3.05 3.82 -9.71
N LEU A 69 3.07 4.58 -10.81
CA LEU A 69 2.57 5.95 -10.78
C LEU A 69 1.07 5.91 -10.53
N ALA A 70 0.62 6.68 -9.53
CA ALA A 70 -0.77 7.03 -9.40
C ALA A 70 -1.19 7.71 -10.71
N THR A 71 -1.89 6.96 -11.58
CA THR A 71 -2.57 7.60 -12.71
C THR A 71 -3.66 8.46 -12.10
N ALA A 72 -3.32 9.74 -11.95
CA ALA A 72 -4.13 10.71 -11.28
C ALA A 72 -5.38 11.03 -12.12
N LYS A 73 -6.46 11.22 -11.37
CA LYS A 73 -7.77 11.79 -11.72
C LYS A 73 -8.71 10.87 -12.51
N TRP A 74 -9.61 10.26 -11.74
CA TRP A 74 -10.97 10.02 -12.23
C TRP A 74 -11.66 11.39 -12.27
N GLU A 75 -11.64 12.04 -13.43
CA GLU A 75 -12.39 13.27 -13.68
C GLU A 75 -13.84 12.86 -13.85
N GLY A 76 -14.55 12.80 -12.72
CA GLY A 76 -15.96 12.49 -12.68
C GLY A 76 -16.78 13.65 -13.21
N THR A 77 -16.90 13.73 -14.53
CA THR A 77 -18.02 14.41 -15.18
C THR A 77 -19.21 13.46 -15.08
N ILE A 78 -20.01 13.63 -14.03
CA ILE A 78 -21.40 13.21 -14.02
C ILE A 78 -22.17 14.42 -14.56
N GLU A 79 -22.88 14.23 -15.67
CA GLU A 79 -23.97 15.14 -16.09
C GLU A 79 -25.04 15.27 -15.00
#